data_AF-A0A5C1MDT7-F1
#
_entry.id   AF-A0A5C1MDT7-F1
#
_cell.length_a   1.000
_cell.length_b   1.000
_cell.length_c   1.000
_cell.angle_alpha   90.00
_cell.angle_beta   90.00
_cell.angle_gamma   90.00
#
_symmetry.space_group_name_H-M   'P 1'
#
loop_
_entity.id
_entity.type
_entity.pdbx_description
1 polymer ?
#
loop_
_entity_poly.entity_id
_entity_poly.type
_entity_poly.pdbx_seq_one_letter_code
_entity_poly.pdbx_strand_id
1 'polypeptide(L)'
;MRIYYLDEPLSNDELTFVTKSVLEKDFSELVSVKLFEQIRVPGVWPAPNTNGKYKETSPEPHIALVRKNIQKAGIFRDVGKQVVWVMPKATYWGAIFQMAIFEETGYYPYVAQRWYVEDGESVKGDLRLIDGHGMMGGKE
;
A
#
# COMPACT_ATOMS: atom_id res chain seq x y z
N MET A 1 8.71 -11.19 -1.05
CA MET A 1 7.54 -10.32 -1.27
C MET A 1 8.02 -8.88 -1.39
N ARG A 2 7.33 -7.99 -2.11
CA ARG A 2 7.71 -6.57 -2.21
C ARG A 2 6.84 -5.65 -1.40
N ILE A 3 7.45 -4.60 -0.87
CA ILE A 3 6.80 -3.54 -0.11
C ILE A 3 6.92 -2.25 -0.91
N TYR A 4 5.80 -1.72 -1.37
CA TYR A 4 5.73 -0.46 -2.12
C TYR A 4 5.44 0.72 -1.20
N TYR A 5 6.12 1.85 -1.41
CA TYR A 5 5.92 3.08 -0.63
C TYR A 5 6.11 4.36 -1.48
N LEU A 6 5.54 5.49 -1.03
CA LEU A 6 5.76 6.81 -1.67
C LEU A 6 6.80 7.65 -0.94
N ASP A 7 6.54 7.88 0.34
CA ASP A 7 7.21 8.90 1.14
C ASP A 7 8.41 8.29 1.85
N GLU A 8 8.14 7.54 2.93
CA GLU A 8 9.17 6.89 3.74
C GLU A 8 9.00 5.38 3.68
N PRO A 9 10.10 4.62 3.60
CA PRO A 9 10.05 3.18 3.81
C PRO A 9 9.56 2.84 5.23
N LEU A 10 9.31 1.55 5.47
CA LEU A 10 9.21 1.02 6.82
C LEU A 10 10.59 1.05 7.48
N SER A 11 10.62 1.49 8.73
CA SER A 11 11.74 1.30 9.64
C SER A 11 12.01 -0.19 9.89
N ASN A 12 13.15 -0.53 10.50
CA ASN A 12 13.52 -1.93 10.75
C ASN A 12 12.51 -2.64 11.67
N ASP A 13 11.95 -1.93 12.66
CA ASP A 13 10.97 -2.48 13.58
C ASP A 13 9.62 -2.71 12.88
N GLU A 14 9.17 -1.74 12.09
CA GLU A 14 7.98 -1.85 11.25
C GLU A 14 8.11 -2.98 10.22
N LEU A 15 9.28 -3.11 9.57
CA LEU A 15 9.57 -4.18 8.62
C LEU A 15 9.52 -5.54 9.29
N THR A 16 10.12 -5.66 10.48
CA THR A 16 10.10 -6.90 11.28
C THR A 16 8.67 -7.29 11.65
N PHE A 17 7.85 -6.32 12.08
CA PHE A 17 6.44 -6.53 12.37
C PHE A 17 5.69 -7.04 11.13
N VAL A 18 5.78 -6.34 9.99
CA VAL A 18 5.10 -6.74 8.74
C VAL A 18 5.54 -8.13 8.29
N THR A 19 6.85 -8.41 8.31
CA THR A 19 7.37 -9.73 7.94
C THR A 19 6.75 -10.82 8.82
N LYS A 20 6.71 -10.65 10.14
CA LYS A 20 6.07 -11.63 11.04
C LYS A 20 4.58 -11.79 10.74
N SER A 21 3.84 -10.68 10.63
CA SER A 21 2.39 -10.73 10.43
C SER A 21 1.96 -11.32 9.09
N VAL A 22 2.72 -11.08 8.01
CA VAL A 22 2.43 -11.71 6.70
C VAL A 22 2.80 -13.19 6.74
N LEU A 23 3.97 -13.54 7.29
CA LEU A 23 4.41 -14.92 7.33
C LEU A 23 3.54 -15.80 8.23
N GLU A 24 3.13 -15.31 9.40
CA GLU A 24 2.21 -16.04 10.28
C GLU A 24 0.86 -16.35 9.61
N LYS A 25 0.45 -15.55 8.61
CA LYS A 25 -0.77 -15.78 7.83
C LYS A 25 -0.57 -16.71 6.65
N ASP A 26 0.55 -16.60 5.93
CA ASP A 26 0.76 -17.29 4.66
C ASP A 26 1.74 -18.49 4.74
N PHE A 27 2.62 -18.60 5.74
CA PHE A 27 3.70 -19.60 5.79
C PHE A 27 4.12 -20.01 7.22
N SER A 28 3.96 -21.29 7.56
CA SER A 28 4.39 -21.86 8.85
C SER A 28 5.91 -22.12 8.98
N GLU A 29 6.74 -21.80 7.99
CA GLU A 29 8.15 -22.22 8.00
C GLU A 29 9.15 -21.12 7.59
N LEU A 30 10.03 -20.78 8.53
CA LEU A 30 11.43 -20.37 8.35
C LEU A 30 11.73 -19.40 7.19
N VAL A 31 10.98 -18.31 7.05
CA VAL A 31 11.31 -17.26 6.09
C VAL A 31 12.15 -16.18 6.76
N SER A 32 13.44 -16.12 6.42
CA SER A 32 14.34 -15.06 6.90
C SER A 32 13.89 -13.67 6.42
N VAL A 33 14.05 -12.66 7.29
CA VAL A 33 13.68 -11.23 7.07
C VAL A 33 14.31 -10.63 5.80
N LYS A 34 15.31 -11.28 5.18
CA LYS A 34 15.95 -10.87 3.92
C LYS A 34 15.06 -10.97 2.66
N LEU A 35 13.82 -11.40 2.76
CA LEU A 35 12.94 -11.65 1.60
C LEU A 35 11.96 -10.52 1.26
N PHE A 36 11.97 -9.41 2.01
CA PHE A 36 11.15 -8.24 1.75
C PHE A 36 11.97 -7.10 1.15
N GLU A 37 11.75 -6.82 -0.13
CA GLU A 37 12.38 -5.72 -0.85
C GLU A 37 11.47 -4.48 -0.78
N GLN A 38 11.99 -3.36 -0.25
CA GLN A 38 11.26 -2.10 -0.17
C GLN A 38 11.48 -1.26 -1.43
N ILE A 39 10.44 -1.07 -2.24
CA ILE A 39 10.46 -0.37 -3.51
C ILE A 39 9.74 0.97 -3.40
N ARG A 40 10.47 2.05 -3.71
CA ARG A 40 9.85 3.37 -3.83
C ARG A 40 9.10 3.49 -5.16
N VAL A 41 7.85 3.91 -5.11
CA VAL A 41 7.08 4.25 -6.31
C VAL A 41 7.45 5.67 -6.76
N PRO A 42 8.02 5.85 -7.96
CA PRO A 42 8.38 7.18 -8.45
C PRO A 42 7.12 7.93 -8.90
N GLY A 43 6.95 9.19 -8.50
CA GLY A 43 5.83 9.98 -8.98
C GLY A 43 5.72 11.37 -8.37
N VAL A 44 5.15 12.30 -9.14
CA VAL A 44 4.57 13.54 -8.63
C VAL A 44 3.07 13.34 -8.64
N TRP A 45 2.44 13.51 -7.48
CA TRP A 45 1.02 13.27 -7.30
C TRP A 45 0.25 14.61 -7.39
N PRO A 46 -0.89 14.66 -8.08
CA PRO A 46 -1.78 15.81 -8.03
C PRO A 46 -2.00 16.27 -6.58
N ALA A 47 -1.87 17.56 -6.33
CA ALA A 47 -2.25 18.14 -5.05
C ALA A 47 -3.77 18.41 -5.08
N PRO A 48 -4.47 18.22 -3.95
CA PRO A 48 -5.83 18.72 -3.84
C PRO A 48 -5.84 20.25 -4.00
N ASN A 49 -6.97 20.78 -4.45
CA ASN A 49 -7.21 22.22 -4.46
C ASN A 49 -7.28 22.78 -3.03
N THR A 50 -7.45 24.10 -2.91
CA THR A 50 -7.52 24.82 -1.62
C THR A 50 -8.65 24.34 -0.69
N ASN A 51 -9.63 23.60 -1.21
CA ASN A 51 -10.73 23.02 -0.44
C ASN A 51 -10.52 21.52 -0.13
N GLY A 52 -9.30 21.00 -0.33
CA GLY A 52 -8.98 19.59 -0.10
C GLY A 52 -9.55 18.63 -1.15
N LYS A 53 -10.08 19.13 -2.27
CA LYS A 53 -10.70 18.32 -3.32
C LYS A 53 -9.78 18.15 -4.52
N TYR A 54 -9.75 16.96 -5.10
CA TYR A 54 -9.11 16.75 -6.39
C TYR A 54 -10.00 17.28 -7.53
N LYS A 55 -9.41 17.68 -8.65
CA LYS A 55 -10.15 18.30 -9.77
C LYS A 55 -11.06 17.30 -10.47
N GLU A 56 -10.66 16.04 -10.44
CA GLU A 56 -11.29 14.91 -11.08
C GLU A 56 -12.47 14.44 -10.23
N THR A 57 -13.65 14.34 -10.86
CA THR A 57 -14.87 13.82 -10.21
C THR A 57 -14.89 12.30 -10.11
N SER A 58 -14.03 11.60 -10.85
CA SER A 58 -13.87 10.14 -10.86
C SER A 58 -12.45 9.74 -10.40
N PRO A 59 -12.29 8.60 -9.70
CA PRO A 59 -10.97 8.06 -9.33
C PRO A 59 -10.19 7.46 -10.51
N GLU A 60 -10.84 7.11 -11.62
CA GLU A 60 -10.23 6.35 -12.73
C GLU A 60 -8.97 7.03 -13.33
N PRO A 61 -8.95 8.36 -13.58
CA PRO A 61 -7.74 9.02 -14.08
C PRO A 61 -6.56 8.91 -13.12
N HIS A 62 -6.82 8.94 -11.81
CA HIS A 62 -5.80 8.77 -10.78
C HIS A 62 -5.34 7.33 -10.64
N ILE A 63 -6.22 6.35 -10.79
CA ILE A 63 -5.85 4.93 -10.86
C ILE A 63 -4.90 4.73 -12.05
N ALA A 64 -5.27 5.20 -13.25
CA ALA A 64 -4.42 5.10 -14.43
C ALA A 64 -3.05 5.80 -14.26
N LEU A 65 -3.01 6.94 -13.57
CA LEU A 65 -1.77 7.62 -13.22
C LEU A 65 -0.90 6.78 -12.29
N VAL A 66 -1.47 6.27 -11.19
CA VAL A 66 -0.78 5.42 -10.23
C VAL A 66 -0.23 4.18 -10.91
N ARG A 67 -1.05 3.52 -11.75
CA ARG A 67 -0.66 2.33 -12.52
C ARG A 67 0.62 2.55 -13.33
N LYS A 68 0.70 3.65 -14.09
CA LYS A 68 1.93 4.00 -14.84
C LYS A 68 3.17 4.11 -13.95
N ASN A 69 3.00 4.61 -12.72
CA ASN A 69 4.11 4.80 -11.79
C ASN A 69 4.52 3.50 -11.08
N ILE A 70 3.56 2.65 -10.67
CA ILE A 70 3.88 1.34 -10.09
C ILE A 70 4.44 0.37 -11.14
N GLN A 71 4.05 0.50 -12.42
CA GLN A 71 4.68 -0.21 -13.54
C GLN A 71 6.16 0.14 -13.68
N LYS A 72 6.51 1.44 -13.60
CA LYS A 72 7.91 1.89 -13.58
C LYS A 72 8.67 1.39 -12.35
N ALA A 73 7.98 1.21 -11.23
CA ALA A 73 8.53 0.60 -10.02
C ALA A 73 8.74 -0.93 -10.15
N GLY A 74 8.28 -1.55 -11.25
CA GLY A 74 8.53 -2.96 -11.54
C GLY A 74 7.46 -3.93 -11.03
N ILE A 75 6.23 -3.45 -10.79
CA ILE A 75 5.14 -4.28 -10.24
C ILE A 75 4.72 -5.45 -11.13
N PHE A 76 5.05 -5.43 -12.42
CA PHE A 76 4.80 -6.54 -13.35
C PHE A 76 5.47 -7.86 -12.91
N ARG A 77 6.54 -7.80 -12.10
CA ARG A 77 7.20 -9.01 -11.55
C ARG A 77 6.41 -9.65 -10.40
N ASP A 78 5.38 -8.95 -9.93
CA ASP A 78 4.50 -9.32 -8.83
C ASP A 78 3.09 -9.71 -9.32
N VAL A 79 2.89 -9.87 -10.65
CA VAL A 79 1.66 -10.44 -11.22
C VAL A 79 1.39 -11.81 -10.59
N GLY A 80 0.15 -12.01 -10.13
CA GLY A 80 -0.27 -13.24 -9.47
C GLY A 80 0.21 -13.36 -8.01
N LYS A 81 0.70 -12.28 -7.39
CA LYS A 81 1.23 -12.28 -6.03
C LYS A 81 0.66 -11.12 -5.23
N GLN A 82 0.40 -11.37 -3.94
CA GLN A 82 0.11 -10.29 -3.00
C GLN A 82 1.38 -9.51 -2.65
N VAL A 83 1.24 -8.20 -2.47
CA VAL A 83 2.33 -7.29 -2.11
C VAL A 83 1.93 -6.49 -0.87
N VAL A 84 2.90 -5.82 -0.24
CA VAL A 84 2.60 -4.86 0.84
C VAL A 84 2.60 -3.45 0.29
N TRP A 85 1.63 -2.65 0.69
CA TRP A 85 1.52 -1.23 0.39
C TRP A 85 1.65 -0.41 1.68
N VAL A 86 2.63 0.49 1.74
CA VAL A 86 2.79 1.45 2.83
C VAL A 86 1.89 2.64 2.57
N MET A 87 0.81 2.75 3.34
CA MET A 87 -0.19 3.79 3.14
C MET A 87 0.40 5.18 3.45
N PRO A 88 0.33 6.14 2.51
CA PRO A 88 0.81 7.49 2.73
C PRO A 88 -0.11 8.25 3.69
N LYS A 89 0.37 9.39 4.19
CA LYS A 89 -0.42 10.28 5.08
C LYS A 89 -1.73 10.74 4.41
N ALA A 90 -1.68 11.01 3.11
CA ALA A 90 -2.83 11.40 2.32
C ALA A 90 -3.71 10.18 1.98
N THR A 91 -4.71 9.92 2.81
CA THR A 91 -5.57 8.72 2.76
C THR A 91 -6.26 8.48 1.42
N TYR A 92 -6.60 9.55 0.69
CA TYR A 92 -7.14 9.48 -0.67
C TYR A 92 -6.29 8.57 -1.58
N TRP A 93 -4.97 8.78 -1.56
CA TRP A 93 -4.04 7.98 -2.36
C TRP A 93 -3.97 6.54 -1.89
N GLY A 94 -4.25 6.28 -0.60
CA GLY A 94 -4.31 4.92 -0.07
C GLY A 94 -5.31 4.02 -0.81
N ALA A 95 -6.52 4.52 -1.11
CA ALA A 95 -7.53 3.76 -1.85
C ALA A 95 -7.19 3.62 -3.34
N ILE A 96 -6.72 4.71 -3.98
CA ILE A 96 -6.32 4.70 -5.39
C ILE A 96 -5.19 3.67 -5.63
N PHE A 97 -4.21 3.61 -4.73
CA PHE A 97 -3.11 2.66 -4.83
C PHE A 97 -3.54 1.21 -4.67
N GLN A 98 -4.46 0.91 -3.76
CA GLN A 98 -4.97 -0.45 -3.59
C GLN A 98 -5.65 -0.95 -4.87
N MET A 99 -6.48 -0.11 -5.50
CA MET A 99 -7.12 -0.45 -6.78
C MET A 99 -6.10 -0.62 -7.90
N ALA A 100 -5.14 0.30 -8.02
CA ALA A 100 -4.10 0.21 -9.03
C ALA A 100 -3.23 -1.05 -8.86
N ILE A 101 -2.88 -1.42 -7.63
CA ILE A 101 -2.14 -2.64 -7.33
C ILE A 101 -2.97 -3.88 -7.68
N PHE A 102 -4.26 -3.89 -7.34
CA PHE A 102 -5.17 -4.97 -7.71
C PHE A 102 -5.24 -5.15 -9.24
N GLU A 103 -5.38 -4.06 -10.01
CA GLU A 103 -5.40 -4.12 -11.47
C GLU A 103 -4.10 -4.64 -12.09
N GLU A 104 -2.94 -4.38 -11.45
CA GLU A 104 -1.64 -4.84 -11.95
C GLU A 104 -1.27 -6.26 -11.50
N THR A 105 -1.72 -6.69 -10.31
CA THR A 105 -1.29 -7.95 -9.70
C THR A 105 -2.37 -9.04 -9.68
N GLY A 106 -3.64 -8.65 -9.77
CA GLY A 106 -4.81 -9.52 -9.53
C GLY A 106 -5.17 -9.69 -8.05
N TYR A 107 -4.44 -9.05 -7.13
CA TYR A 107 -4.55 -9.23 -5.68
C TYR A 107 -4.60 -7.88 -4.96
N TYR A 108 -5.50 -7.72 -4.00
CA TYR A 108 -5.46 -6.57 -3.10
C TYR A 108 -4.23 -6.65 -2.19
N PRO A 109 -3.47 -5.56 -1.99
CA PRO A 109 -2.27 -5.60 -1.17
C PRO A 109 -2.60 -5.78 0.32
N TYR A 110 -1.61 -6.23 1.08
CA TYR A 110 -1.57 -5.95 2.51
C TYR A 110 -1.29 -4.47 2.71
N VAL A 111 -2.09 -3.76 3.50
CA VAL A 111 -1.91 -2.33 3.77
C VAL A 111 -1.20 -2.13 5.10
N ALA A 112 0.00 -1.60 5.05
CA ALA A 112 0.79 -1.15 6.19
C ALA A 112 0.40 0.32 6.51
N GLN A 113 -0.51 0.50 7.47
CA GLN A 113 -1.05 1.80 7.87
C GLN A 113 -0.39 2.28 9.17
N ARG A 114 0.20 3.48 9.13
CA ARG A 114 0.80 4.15 10.31
C ARG A 114 0.28 5.57 10.55
N TRP A 115 -0.58 6.07 9.65
CA TRP A 115 -1.20 7.37 9.77
C TRP A 115 -2.68 7.20 10.12
N TYR A 116 -3.11 7.95 11.13
CA TYR A 116 -4.46 7.94 11.66
C TYR A 116 -5.02 9.37 11.67
N VAL A 117 -6.34 9.48 11.73
CA VAL A 117 -7.02 10.77 11.93
C VAL A 117 -7.48 10.82 13.38
N GLU A 118 -6.90 11.73 14.15
CA GLU A 118 -7.27 12.01 15.54
C GLU A 118 -7.58 13.51 15.65
N ASP A 119 -8.77 13.85 16.16
CA ASP A 119 -9.25 15.24 16.27
C ASP A 119 -9.17 16.06 14.97
N GLY A 120 -9.32 15.39 13.82
CA GLY A 120 -9.24 16.01 12.49
C GLY A 120 -7.81 16.25 11.98
N GLU A 121 -6.80 15.91 12.77
CA GLU A 121 -5.40 15.98 12.37
C GLU A 121 -4.85 14.59 12.03
N SER A 122 -3.89 14.56 11.11
CA SER A 122 -3.25 13.30 10.76
C SER A 122 -1.99 13.07 11.59
N VAL A 123 -2.06 12.05 12.46
CA VAL A 123 -1.04 11.66 13.43
C VAL A 123 -0.39 10.33 13.04
N LYS A 124 0.89 10.18 13.38
CA LYS A 124 1.63 8.92 13.18
C LYS A 124 1.47 8.07 14.45
N GLY A 125 0.94 6.87 14.31
CA GLY A 125 0.74 5.93 15.43
C GLY A 125 1.40 4.57 15.16
N ASP A 126 1.04 3.58 15.96
CA ASP A 126 1.53 2.21 15.80
C ASP A 126 1.14 1.63 14.43
N LEU A 127 2.04 0.84 13.84
CA LEU A 127 1.79 0.23 12.54
C LEU A 127 0.70 -0.85 12.65
N ARG A 128 -0.32 -0.76 11.78
CA ARG A 128 -1.30 -1.82 11.55
C ARG A 128 -1.09 -2.43 10.18
N LEU A 129 -1.23 -3.75 10.11
CA LEU A 129 -1.25 -4.48 8.84
C LEU A 129 -2.67 -4.98 8.56
N ILE A 130 -3.26 -4.49 7.49
CA ILE A 130 -4.62 -4.83 7.07
C ILE A 130 -4.53 -5.72 5.83
N ASP A 131 -5.25 -6.84 5.82
CA ASP A 131 -5.36 -7.66 4.62
C ASP A 131 -6.48 -7.12 3.72
N GLY A 132 -6.09 -6.59 2.56
CA GLY A 132 -7.02 -6.02 1.59
C GLY A 132 -7.99 -7.04 0.98
N HIS A 133 -7.67 -8.35 0.98
CA HIS A 133 -8.64 -9.37 0.55
C HIS A 133 -9.77 -9.55 1.56
N GLY A 134 -9.44 -9.58 2.86
CA GLY A 134 -10.42 -9.68 3.93
C GLY A 134 -11.41 -8.51 3.97
N MET A 135 -11.05 -7.34 3.42
CA MET A 135 -11.93 -6.17 3.32
C MET A 135 -13.00 -6.30 2.23
N MET A 136 -12.82 -7.17 1.24
CA MET A 136 -13.72 -7.33 0.09
C MET A 136 -14.69 -8.51 0.19
N GLY A 137 -14.55 -9.36 1.23
CA GLY A 137 -15.45 -10.48 1.45
C GLY A 137 -15.09 -11.31 2.67
N GLY A 138 -15.79 -11.06 3.78
CA GLY A 138 -16.16 -12.17 4.65
C GLY A 138 -17.10 -13.07 3.85
N LYS A 139 -16.59 -14.20 3.38
CA LYS A 139 -17.31 -15.46 3.16
C LYS A 139 -16.27 -16.56 3.00
N GLU A 140 -16.28 -17.46 3.98
CA GLU A 140 -15.82 -18.85 3.82
C GLU A 140 -16.44 -19.51 2.58
#